data_AF-A0A4P8S3W8-F1
#
_entry.id   AF-A0A4P8S3W8-F1
#
_cell.length_a   1.000
_cell.length_b   1.000
_cell.length_c   1.000
_cell.angle_alpha   90.00
_cell.angle_beta   90.00
_cell.angle_gamma   90.00
#
_symmetry.space_group_name_H-M   'P 1'
#
loop_
_entity.id
_entity.type
_entity.pdbx_description
1 polymer ?
#
loop_
_entity_poly.entity_id
_entity_poly.type
_entity_poly.pdbx_seq_one_letter_code
_entity_poly.pdbx_strand_id
1 'polypeptide(L)' 'MSFSLKKHVVIIISSLAIMIAIGLSIDMYLTHKEIMDAANACYNLKGNPIVHKEGPISNWSFTCDGL' A
#
# COMPACT_ATOMS: atom_id res chain seq x y z
N MET A 1 -41.18 10.45 -5.68
CA MET A 1 -40.50 9.26 -5.11
C MET A 1 -39.03 9.10 -5.58
N SER A 2 -38.31 10.18 -5.93
CA SER A 2 -36.93 10.12 -6.47
C SER A 2 -35.84 10.51 -5.46
N PHE A 3 -36.19 11.27 -4.42
CA PHE A 3 -35.24 11.79 -3.42
C PHE A 3 -34.61 10.72 -2.51
N SER A 4 -35.31 9.60 -2.26
CA SER A 4 -34.81 8.52 -1.40
C SER A 4 -33.70 7.70 -2.07
N LEU A 5 -33.84 7.43 -3.38
CA LEU A 5 -32.86 6.66 -4.16
C LEU A 5 -31.51 7.38 -4.28
N LYS A 6 -31.52 8.70 -4.54
CA LYS A 6 -30.27 9.49 -4.62
C LYS A 6 -29.49 9.47 -3.30
N LYS A 7 -30.17 9.57 -2.16
CA LYS A 7 -29.53 9.49 -0.83
C LYS A 7 -28.92 8.11 -0.56
N HIS A 8 -29.62 7.04 -0.92
CA HIS A 8 -29.11 5.68 -0.73
C HIS A 8 -27.88 5.39 -1.60
N VAL A 9 -27.88 5.84 -2.86
CA VAL A 9 -26.72 5.69 -3.75
C VAL A 9 -25.50 6.44 -3.22
N VAL A 10 -25.69 7.67 -2.71
CA VAL A 10 -24.60 8.46 -2.11
C VAL A 10 -24.01 7.74 -0.89
N ILE A 11 -24.84 7.17 -0.03
CA ILE A 11 -24.37 6.41 1.15
C ILE A 11 -23.55 5.21 0.70
N ILE A 12 -24.02 4.42 -0.28
CA ILE A 12 -23.30 3.24 -0.78
C ILE A 12 -21.95 3.62 -1.41
N ILE A 13 -21.90 4.68 -2.22
CA ILE A 13 -20.65 5.12 -2.85
C ILE A 13 -19.67 5.65 -1.78
N SER A 14 -20.17 6.39 -0.79
CA SER A 14 -19.32 6.89 0.29
C SER A 14 -18.75 5.76 1.15
N SER A 15 -19.54 4.73 1.47
CA SER A 15 -19.05 3.58 2.25
C SER A 15 -18.06 2.74 1.45
N LEU A 16 -18.28 2.56 0.15
CA LEU A 16 -17.34 1.89 -0.73
C LEU A 16 -16.00 2.63 -0.82
N ALA A 17 -16.03 3.97 -0.96
CA ALA A 17 -14.81 4.79 -0.98
C ALA A 17 -14.00 4.66 0.32
N ILE A 18 -14.68 4.60 1.48
CA ILE A 18 -14.03 4.38 2.77
C ILE A 18 -13.39 3.00 2.83
N MET A 19 -14.09 1.94 2.39
CA MET A 19 -13.53 0.58 2.36
C MET A 19 -12.30 0.49 1.45
N ILE A 20 -12.32 1.13 0.29
CA ILE A 20 -11.16 1.18 -0.62
C ILE A 20 -9.99 1.91 0.05
N ALA A 21 -10.23 3.06 0.70
CA ALA A 21 -9.19 3.81 1.37
C ALA A 21 -8.54 3.02 2.52
N ILE A 22 -9.35 2.30 3.31
CA ILE A 22 -8.86 1.41 4.37
C ILE A 22 -8.03 0.27 3.77
N GLY A 23 -8.54 -0.40 2.72
CA GLY A 23 -7.83 -1.49 2.06
C GLY A 23 -6.46 -1.06 1.52
N LEU A 24 -6.39 0.08 0.83
CA LEU A 24 -5.13 0.65 0.32
C LEU A 24 -4.17 1.05 1.44
N SER A 25 -4.69 1.52 2.58
CA SER A 25 -3.86 1.87 3.74
C SER A 25 -3.23 0.63 4.39
N ILE A 26 -3.97 -0.47 4.48
CA ILE A 26 -3.48 -1.75 5.00
C ILE A 26 -2.41 -2.32 4.07
N ASP A 27 -2.69 -2.35 2.78
CA ASP A 27 -1.75 -2.83 1.75
C ASP A 27 -0.42 -2.07 1.83
N MET A 28 -0.47 -0.73 1.86
CA MET A 28 0.71 0.12 2.00
C MET A 28 1.49 -0.15 3.30
N TYR A 29 0.79 -0.38 4.41
CA TYR A 29 1.43 -0.71 5.69
C TYR A 29 2.15 -2.07 5.64
N LEU A 30 1.51 -3.09 5.07
CA LEU A 30 2.11 -4.42 4.92
C LEU A 30 3.33 -4.37 4.01
N THR A 31 3.23 -3.72 2.85
CA THR A 31 4.36 -3.54 1.94
C THR A 31 5.52 -2.81 2.61
N HIS A 32 5.25 -1.74 3.37
CA HIS A 32 6.29 -1.03 4.11
C HIS A 32 6.97 -1.92 5.14
N LYS A 33 6.20 -2.72 5.88
CA LYS A 33 6.72 -3.66 6.86
C LYS A 33 7.62 -4.71 6.22
N GLU A 34 7.18 -5.32 5.11
CA GLU A 34 7.97 -6.33 4.40
C GLU A 34 9.30 -5.76 3.85
N ILE A 35 9.28 -4.54 3.32
CA ILE A 35 10.50 -3.86 2.87
C ILE A 35 11.45 -3.59 4.04
N MET A 36 10.92 -3.17 5.20
CA MET A 36 11.74 -2.94 6.39
C MET A 36 12.36 -4.25 6.93
N ASP A 37 11.60 -5.34 6.93
CA ASP A 37 12.11 -6.65 7.34
C ASP A 37 13.19 -7.16 6.37
N ALA A 38 12.99 -7.00 5.07
CA ALA A 38 13.98 -7.34 4.05
C ALA A 38 15.23 -6.44 4.12
N ALA A 39 15.06 -5.15 4.38
CA ALA A 39 16.16 -4.20 4.55
C ALA A 39 17.02 -4.53 5.77
N ASN A 40 16.38 -4.87 6.90
CA ASN A 40 17.08 -5.31 8.10
C ASN A 40 17.87 -6.61 7.86
N ALA A 41 17.28 -7.56 7.13
CA ALA A 41 17.99 -8.78 6.73
C ALA A 41 19.21 -8.48 5.85
N CYS A 42 19.08 -7.56 4.89
CA CYS A 42 20.19 -7.11 4.05
C CYS A 42 21.32 -6.44 4.86
N TYR A 43 20.97 -5.55 5.79
CA TYR A 43 21.95 -4.94 6.70
C TYR A 43 22.70 -5.99 7.54
N ASN A 44 22.01 -7.02 8.02
CA ASN A 44 22.64 -8.12 8.76
C ASN A 44 23.66 -8.91 7.91
N LEU A 45 23.47 -8.95 6.59
CA LEU A 45 24.39 -9.57 5.63
C LEU A 45 25.52 -8.62 5.17
N LYS A 46 25.63 -7.42 5.77
CA LYS A 46 26.52 -6.32 5.34
C LYS A 46 26.24 -5.79 3.93
N GLY A 47 25.06 -6.08 3.40
CA GLY A 47 24.58 -5.48 2.16
C GLY A 47 24.00 -4.09 2.39
N ASN A 48 23.77 -3.39 1.28
CA ASN A 48 23.16 -2.08 1.20
C ASN A 48 21.74 -2.22 0.62
N PRO A 49 20.69 -1.95 1.40
CA PRO A 49 19.33 -2.04 0.91
C PRO A 49 18.99 -0.85 0.00
N ILE A 50 18.45 -1.15 -1.17
CA ILE A 50 17.98 -0.18 -2.16
C ILE A 50 16.50 -0.42 -2.39
N VAL A 51 15.70 0.63 -2.20
CA VAL A 51 14.25 0.60 -2.46
C VAL A 51 13.98 1.34 -3.76
N HIS A 52 13.40 0.63 -4.72
CA HIS A 52 12.99 1.16 -6.00
C HIS A 52 11.47 1.38 -6.00
N LYS A 53 11.03 2.49 -6.57
CA LYS A 53 9.61 2.76 -6.80
C LYS A 53 9.32 2.49 -8.28
N GLU A 54 8.60 1.42 -8.56
CA GLU A 54 8.24 1.04 -9.92
C GLU A 54 6.86 1.62 -10.28
N GLY A 55 6.88 2.80 -10.89
CA GLY A 55 5.68 3.41 -11.48
C GLY A 55 4.82 4.27 -10.53
N PRO A 56 3.65 4.72 -11.01
CA PRO A 56 2.81 5.70 -10.33
C PRO A 56 1.94 5.14 -9.21
N ILE A 57 1.68 3.83 -9.22
CA ILE A 57 0.86 3.11 -8.23
C ILE A 57 1.84 2.29 -7.39
N SER A 58 1.63 2.23 -6.06
CA SER A 58 2.42 1.68 -4.95
C SER A 58 3.21 0.36 -5.12
N ASN A 59 3.84 0.13 -6.26
CA ASN A 59 4.79 -0.94 -6.50
C ASN A 59 6.14 -0.46 -6.03
N TRP A 60 6.56 -1.01 -4.90
CA TRP A 60 7.87 -0.81 -4.33
C TRP A 60 8.62 -2.13 -4.51
N SER A 61 9.78 -2.08 -5.15
CA SER A 61 10.69 -3.21 -5.24
C SER A 61 11.88 -2.99 -4.31
N PHE A 62 12.38 -4.10 -3.78
CA PHE A 62 13.48 -4.13 -2.83
C PHE A 62 14.66 -4.88 -3.46
N THR A 63 15.86 -4.34 -3.31
CA THR A 63 17.10 -4.98 -3.74
C THR A 63 18.15 -4.83 -2.65
N CYS A 64 18.99 -5.84 -2.45
CA CYS A 64 20.12 -5.81 -1.54
C CYS A 64 21.41 -5.86 -2.37
N ASP A 65 22.17 -4.76 -2.38
CA ASP A 65 23.41 -4.64 -3.13
C ASP A 65 24.62 -4.85 -2.20
N GLY A 66 25.68 -5.52 -2.65
CA GLY A 66 26.85 -5.80 -1.79
C GLY A 66 27.01 -7.24 -1.31
N LEU A 67 26.60 -8.20 -2.13
CA LEU A 67 27.17 -9.56 -2.14
C LEU A 67 28.30 -9.65 -3.16
#